data_AF-A0A1H1TJF3-F1
#
_entry.id   AF-A0A1H1TJF3-F1
#
_cell.length_a   1.000
_cell.length_b   1.000
_cell.length_c   1.000
_cell.angle_alpha   90.00
_cell.angle_beta   90.00
_cell.angle_gamma   90.00
#
_symmetry.space_group_name_H-M   'P 1'
#
loop_
_entity.id
_entity.type
_entity.pdbx_description
1 polymer ?
#
loop_
_entity_poly.entity_id
_entity_poly.type
_entity_poly.pdbx_seq_one_letter_code
_entity_poly.pdbx_strand_id
1 'polypeptide(L)'
;MNGSGPRARVEVYQQPDGYWRWHWTQRADEAETTLVSFRTFDSPSEAEESARKAYPETAVKVHRQRRRRRHRARSALRAAAVMVLVARRLRADR
;
A
#
# COMPACT_ATOMS: atom_id res chain seq x y z
N MET A 1 -11.85 34.19 16.96
CA MET A 1 -11.90 33.48 15.65
C MET A 1 -10.67 32.58 15.60
N ASN A 2 -10.84 31.28 15.81
CA ASN A 2 -9.71 30.33 15.82
C ASN A 2 -9.29 30.04 14.38
N GLY A 3 -8.15 30.63 13.99
CA GLY A 3 -7.55 30.49 12.68
C GLY A 3 -7.23 29.03 12.37
N SER A 4 -7.81 28.52 11.30
CA SER A 4 -7.27 27.38 10.58
C SER A 4 -6.82 27.93 9.23
N GLY A 5 -5.64 28.58 9.22
CA GLY A 5 -4.97 28.94 7.97
C GLY A 5 -4.88 27.71 7.05
N PRO A 6 -4.70 27.91 5.74
CA PRO A 6 -4.79 26.83 4.76
C PRO A 6 -3.86 25.67 5.14
N ARG A 7 -4.44 24.51 5.45
CA ARG A 7 -3.69 23.31 5.83
C ARG A 7 -3.39 22.52 4.57
N ALA A 8 -2.20 22.75 4.02
CA ALA A 8 -1.65 21.91 2.96
C ALA A 8 -1.05 20.63 3.56
N ARG A 9 -1.24 19.50 2.88
CA ARG A 9 -0.60 18.22 3.21
C ARG A 9 -0.26 17.45 1.95
N VAL A 10 0.79 16.62 2.01
CA VAL A 10 1.11 15.66 0.96
C VAL A 10 0.97 14.24 1.51
N GLU A 11 0.26 13.37 0.80
CA GLU A 11 0.11 11.97 1.17
C GLU A 11 0.68 11.08 0.07
N VAL A 12 1.58 10.18 0.46
CA VAL A 12 2.16 9.14 -0.40
C VAL A 12 1.38 7.84 -0.17
N TYR A 13 0.89 7.21 -1.24
CA TYR A 13 0.06 6.02 -1.16
C TYR A 13 0.40 5.01 -2.27
N GLN A 14 0.13 3.74 -2.00
CA GLN A 14 0.27 2.66 -2.98
C GLN A 14 -1.04 2.50 -3.76
N GLN A 15 -0.94 2.47 -5.09
CA GLN A 15 -2.06 2.18 -5.99
C GLN A 15 -2.31 0.67 -6.12
N PRO A 16 -3.49 0.25 -6.63
CA PRO A 16 -3.83 -1.18 -6.78
C PRO A 16 -2.87 -1.98 -7.68
N ASP A 17 -2.19 -1.31 -8.61
CA ASP A 17 -1.17 -1.88 -9.50
C ASP A 17 0.18 -2.14 -8.80
N GLY A 18 0.34 -1.68 -7.56
CA GLY A 18 1.55 -1.85 -6.76
C GLY A 18 2.53 -0.68 -6.84
N TYR A 19 2.31 0.28 -7.73
CA TYR A 19 3.14 1.49 -7.83
C TYR A 19 2.73 2.53 -6.78
N TRP A 20 3.61 3.47 -6.52
CA TRP A 20 3.41 4.54 -5.55
C TRP A 20 3.11 5.86 -6.27
N ARG A 21 2.18 6.63 -5.71
CA ARG A 21 1.93 8.03 -6.09
C ARG A 21 1.85 8.88 -4.85
N TRP A 22 1.87 10.18 -5.05
CA TRP A 22 1.54 11.13 -4.00
C TRP A 22 0.48 12.11 -4.50
N HIS A 23 -0.34 12.63 -3.59
CA HIS A 23 -1.18 13.78 -3.85
C HIS A 23 -0.90 14.88 -2.85
N TRP A 24 -1.04 16.13 -3.28
CA TRP A 24 -1.07 17.30 -2.43
C TRP A 24 -2.53 17.74 -2.28
N THR A 25 -2.92 18.08 -1.06
CA THR A 25 -4.25 18.56 -0.74
C THR A 25 -4.14 19.86 0.04
N GLN A 26 -4.88 20.89 -0.37
CA GLN A 26 -5.04 22.12 0.39
C GLN A 26 -6.52 22.43 0.53
N ARG A 27 -6.92 22.71 1.78
CA ARG A 27 -8.25 23.21 2.10
C ARG A 27 -8.16 24.70 2.40
N ALA A 28 -8.92 25.49 1.66
CA ALA A 28 -9.11 26.92 1.88
C ALA A 28 -10.61 27.18 1.99
N ASP A 29 -11.03 27.66 3.16
CA ASP A 29 -12.43 27.92 3.51
C ASP A 29 -13.34 26.71 3.21
N GLU A 30 -14.09 26.77 2.10
CA GLU A 30 -15.08 25.80 1.67
C GLU A 30 -14.61 24.90 0.51
N ALA A 31 -13.43 25.17 -0.06
CA ALA A 31 -12.90 24.44 -1.21
C ALA A 31 -11.69 23.55 -0.83
N GLU A 32 -11.67 22.34 -1.39
CA GLU A 32 -10.54 21.41 -1.30
C GLU A 32 -9.93 21.22 -2.68
N THR A 33 -8.65 21.60 -2.82
CA THR A 33 -7.88 21.36 -4.04
C THR A 33 -7.02 20.12 -3.84
N THR A 34 -7.08 19.19 -4.80
CA THR A 34 -6.24 17.99 -4.82
C THR A 34 -5.45 17.91 -6.11
N LEU A 35 -4.12 17.79 -6.00
CA LEU A 35 -3.19 17.63 -7.12
C LEU A 35 -2.48 16.28 -6.98
N VAL A 36 -2.50 15.46 -8.05
CA VAL A 36 -1.91 14.12 -8.05
C VAL A 36 -0.63 14.11 -8.86
N SER A 37 0.40 13.39 -8.39
CA SER A 37 1.67 13.25 -9.09
C SER A 37 1.45 12.66 -10.48
N PHE A 38 1.96 13.30 -11.53
CA PHE A 38 1.86 12.74 -12.89
C PHE A 38 2.54 11.37 -12.97
N ARG A 39 3.77 11.26 -12.43
CA ARG A 39 4.54 10.02 -12.39
C ARG A 39 4.03 9.06 -11.31
N THR A 40 4.24 7.77 -11.57
CA THR A 40 4.21 6.68 -10.61
C THR A 40 5.67 6.30 -10.24
N PHE A 41 5.86 5.70 -9.08
CA PHE A 41 7.17 5.32 -8.53
C PHE A 41 7.19 3.86 -8.10
N ASP A 42 8.36 3.23 -8.15
CA ASP A 42 8.52 1.81 -7.80
C ASP A 42 8.59 1.60 -6.29
N SER A 43 9.03 2.62 -5.55
CA SER A 43 9.20 2.54 -4.10
C SER A 43 8.52 3.72 -3.36
N PRO A 44 8.11 3.50 -2.09
CA PRO A 44 7.57 4.58 -1.28
C PRO A 44 8.61 5.69 -1.02
N SER A 45 9.89 5.33 -0.94
CA SER A 45 10.98 6.28 -0.70
C SER A 45 11.19 7.22 -1.89
N GLU A 46 11.13 6.71 -3.13
CA GLU A 46 11.20 7.53 -4.33
C GLU A 46 10.01 8.48 -4.45
N ALA A 47 8.80 7.98 -4.16
CA ALA A 47 7.61 8.82 -4.14
C ALA A 47 7.71 9.92 -3.07
N GLU A 48 8.22 9.60 -1.89
CA GLU A 48 8.44 10.58 -0.81
C GLU A 48 9.50 11.62 -1.18
N GLU A 49 10.63 11.21 -1.75
CA GLU A 49 11.68 12.14 -2.20
C GLU A 49 11.14 13.08 -3.27
N SER A 50 10.39 12.55 -4.24
CA SER A 50 9.72 13.34 -5.27
C SER A 50 8.72 14.34 -4.68
N ALA A 51 7.90 13.90 -3.73
CA ALA A 51 6.96 14.76 -2.99
C ALA A 51 7.68 15.90 -2.26
N ARG A 52 8.78 15.60 -1.56
CA ARG A 52 9.58 16.60 -0.83
C ARG A 52 10.26 17.60 -1.77
N LYS A 53 10.69 17.17 -2.95
CA LYS A 53 11.22 18.08 -3.99
C LYS A 53 10.14 19.01 -4.55
N ALA A 54 8.92 18.51 -4.74
CA ALA A 54 7.81 19.30 -5.26
C ALA A 54 7.23 20.27 -4.20
N TYR A 55 7.17 19.85 -2.93
CA TYR A 55 6.59 20.64 -1.83
C TYR A 55 7.51 20.61 -0.58
N PRO A 56 8.61 21.38 -0.56
CA PRO A 56 9.64 21.31 0.49
C PRO A 56 9.12 21.67 1.89
N GLU A 57 8.17 22.59 1.98
CA GLU A 57 7.65 23.13 3.25
C GLU A 57 6.37 22.41 3.73
N THR A 58 5.86 21.45 2.95
CA THR A 58 4.62 20.74 3.30
C THR A 58 4.93 19.42 3.99
N ALA A 59 4.22 19.12 5.08
CA ALA A 59 4.34 17.84 5.76
C ALA A 59 3.94 16.68 4.83
N VAL A 60 4.84 15.71 4.69
CA VAL A 60 4.62 14.50 3.88
C VAL A 60 4.27 13.32 4.78
N LYS A 61 3.16 12.64 4.49
CA LYS A 61 2.70 11.45 5.21
C LYS A 61 2.70 10.23 4.29
N VAL A 62 3.38 9.16 4.70
CA VAL A 62 3.45 7.92 3.90
C VAL A 62 2.48 6.86 4.42
N HIS A 63 1.48 6.52 3.62
CA HIS A 63 0.50 5.48 3.91
C HIS A 63 1.04 4.11 3.50
N ARG A 64 1.85 3.51 4.38
CA ARG A 64 2.25 2.11 4.21
C ARG A 64 1.07 1.21 4.53
N GLN A 65 0.45 0.63 3.51
CA GLN A 65 -0.50 -0.46 3.73
C GLN A 65 0.25 -1.56 4.48
N ARG A 66 -0.16 -1.86 5.72
CA ARG A 66 0.38 -2.97 6.51
C ARG A 66 0.03 -4.24 5.73
N ARG A 67 0.95 -4.70 4.85
CA ARG A 67 0.82 -5.99 4.15
C ARG A 67 0.70 -7.06 5.23
N ARG A 68 -0.54 -7.45 5.57
CA ARG A 68 -0.78 -8.68 6.32
C ARG A 68 -0.19 -9.79 5.46
N ARG A 69 0.98 -10.32 5.86
CA ARG A 69 1.52 -11.57 5.33
C ARG A 69 0.41 -12.62 5.50
N ARG A 70 -0.43 -12.80 4.49
CA ARG A 70 -1.35 -13.95 4.44
C ARG A 70 -0.44 -15.16 4.31
N HIS A 71 -0.24 -15.84 5.43
CA HIS A 71 0.56 -17.04 5.54
C HIS A 71 0.22 -17.99 4.39
N ARG A 72 1.22 -18.31 3.56
CA ARG A 72 1.24 -19.44 2.62
C ARG A 72 1.21 -20.80 3.37
N ALA A 73 0.43 -20.92 4.44
CA ALA A 73 0.32 -22.11 5.27
C ALA A 73 -0.81 -23.06 4.82
N ARG A 74 -1.68 -22.64 3.88
CA ARG A 74 -2.75 -23.50 3.34
C ARG A 74 -2.27 -24.51 2.30
N SER A 75 -1.10 -24.31 1.70
CA SER A 75 -0.52 -25.25 0.72
C SER A 75 0.13 -26.47 1.40
N ALA A 76 0.74 -26.32 2.57
CA ALA A 76 1.37 -27.43 3.29
C ALA A 76 0.34 -28.48 3.77
N LEU A 77 -0.84 -28.05 4.23
CA LEU A 77 -1.91 -28.97 4.66
C LEU A 77 -2.50 -29.79 3.50
N ARG A 78 -2.60 -29.21 2.30
CA ARG A 78 -3.09 -29.94 1.11
C ARG A 78 -2.08 -31.01 0.65
N ALA A 79 -0.78 -30.71 0.69
CA ALA A 79 0.26 -31.67 0.33
C ALA A 79 0.29 -32.87 1.30
N ALA A 80 0.12 -32.64 2.60
CA ALA A 80 0.05 -33.71 3.60
C ALA A 80 -1.20 -34.60 3.40
N ALA A 81 -2.35 -34.01 3.08
CA ALA A 81 -3.59 -34.78 2.85
C ALA A 81 -3.49 -35.69 1.62
N VAL A 82 -2.83 -35.25 0.53
CA VAL A 82 -2.61 -36.07 -0.67
C VAL A 82 -1.69 -37.26 -0.35
N MET A 83 -0.60 -37.05 0.41
CA MET A 83 0.31 -38.12 0.80
C MET A 83 -0.37 -39.20 1.65
N VAL A 84 -1.26 -38.80 2.58
CA VAL A 84 -2.02 -39.74 3.43
C VAL A 84 -3.00 -40.59 2.60
N LEU A 85 -3.67 -39.99 1.61
CA LEU A 85 -4.59 -40.71 0.72
C LEU A 85 -3.87 -41.73 -0.18
N VAL A 86 -2.72 -41.36 -0.74
CA VAL A 86 -1.90 -42.27 -1.56
C VAL A 86 -1.39 -43.45 -0.73
N ALA A 87 -0.89 -43.19 0.48
CA ALA A 87 -0.41 -44.24 1.38
C ALA A 87 -1.52 -45.23 1.79
N ARG A 88 -2.76 -44.76 1.95
CA ARG A 88 -3.91 -45.63 2.23
C ARG A 88 -4.29 -46.50 1.05
N ARG A 89 -4.25 -45.97 -0.18
CA ARG A 89 -4.61 -46.73 -1.38
C ARG A 89 -3.62 -47.87 -1.67
N LEU A 90 -2.32 -47.61 -1.50
CA LEU A 90 -1.27 -48.63 -1.67
C LEU A 90 -1.33 -49.78 -0.65
N ARG A 91 -1.97 -49.59 0.50
CA ARG A 91 -2.18 -50.66 1.50
C ARG A 91 -3.45 -51.47 1.26
N ALA A 92 -4.41 -50.95 0.49
CA ALA A 92 -5.66 -51.64 0.20
C ALA A 92 -5.57 -52.57 -1.03
N ASP A 93 -4.59 -52.33 -1.91
CA ASP A 93 -4.31 -53.16 -3.10
C ASP A 93 -3.30 -54.31 -2.84
N ARG A 94 -2.98 -54.59 -1.57
CA ARG A 94 -2.18 -55.75 -1.11
C ARG A 94 -3.03 -56.65 -0.23
#